data_AF-A0A8T0GG75-F1
#
_entry.id   AF-A0A8T0GG75-F1
#
_cell.length_a   1.000
_cell.length_b   1.000
_cell.length_c   1.000
_cell.angle_alpha   90.00
_cell.angle_beta   90.00
_cell.angle_gamma   90.00
#
_symmetry.space_group_name_H-M   'P 1'
#
loop_
_entity.id
_entity.type
_entity.pdbx_description
1 polymer ?
#
loop_
_entity_poly.entity_id
_entity_poly.type
_entity_poly.pdbx_seq_one_letter_code
_entity_poly.pdbx_strand_id
1 'polypeptide(L)'
;MHDISSVDRCRVWLRDIDLKRLVMSKFHEVRAVSLKNKGRVTLNQPPAMTINWCCNLVILCFFTVFAASGVAADGKVTLQALTIYDTHEWFGLKPEVYFQCTDENKVKLPDVKAKNERYTFEGQESFQPLTTLVGGKCKRCGLYEEDSWNPDDVYDKWELCPSDFTAGPDGRYYRFKEDEFNLTLGCYFCSKSNGPQKNLPKKLPH
;
A
#
# COMPACT_ATOMS: atom_id res chain seq x y z
N MET A 1 11.35 -19.69 -18.59
CA MET A 1 10.10 -20.37 -19.04
C MET A 1 9.47 -21.02 -17.84
N HIS A 2 8.61 -20.30 -17.12
CA HIS A 2 7.58 -20.85 -16.22
C HIS A 2 6.55 -19.74 -16.00
N ASP A 3 5.41 -19.95 -16.63
CA ASP A 3 4.20 -19.14 -16.62
C ASP A 3 3.36 -19.58 -15.41
N ILE A 4 3.07 -18.65 -14.49
CA ILE A 4 2.09 -18.88 -13.41
C ILE A 4 0.86 -18.07 -13.75
N SER A 5 0.03 -18.73 -14.56
CA SER A 5 -1.28 -18.28 -15.01
C SER A 5 -2.24 -17.98 -13.86
N SER A 6 -3.02 -16.91 -14.06
CA SER A 6 -4.46 -16.65 -13.81
C SER A 6 -5.33 -17.52 -12.85
N VAL A 7 -4.89 -18.67 -12.35
CA VAL A 7 -5.70 -19.66 -11.62
C VAL A 7 -5.83 -19.32 -10.13
N ASP A 8 -4.86 -18.62 -9.54
CA ASP A 8 -4.88 -18.34 -8.10
C ASP A 8 -5.83 -17.19 -7.71
N ARG A 9 -6.24 -16.35 -8.66
CA ARG A 9 -7.23 -15.28 -8.42
C ARG A 9 -8.67 -15.80 -8.39
N CYS A 10 -8.97 -16.88 -9.13
CA CYS A 10 -10.27 -17.56 -9.06
C CYS A 10 -10.47 -18.33 -7.74
N ARG A 11 -9.39 -18.83 -7.13
CA ARG A 11 -9.46 -19.63 -5.89
C ARG A 11 -9.81 -18.80 -4.64
N VAL A 12 -9.62 -17.48 -4.70
CA VAL A 12 -10.03 -16.56 -3.63
C VAL A 12 -11.49 -16.17 -3.80
N TRP A 13 -11.95 -15.92 -5.03
CA TRP A 13 -13.36 -15.63 -5.33
C TRP A 13 -14.31 -16.81 -5.08
N LEU A 14 -13.89 -18.04 -5.39
CA LEU A 14 -14.71 -19.23 -5.18
C LEU A 14 -14.98 -19.52 -3.69
N ARG A 15 -14.02 -19.21 -2.80
CA ARG A 15 -14.20 -19.37 -1.35
C ARG A 15 -15.24 -18.40 -0.76
N ASP A 16 -15.38 -17.21 -1.36
CA ASP A 16 -16.34 -16.19 -0.94
C ASP A 16 -17.77 -16.50 -1.38
N ILE A 17 -17.94 -17.14 -2.55
CA ILE A 17 -19.25 -17.58 -3.04
C ILE A 17 -19.77 -18.76 -2.22
N ASP A 18 -18.92 -19.73 -1.88
CA ASP A 18 -19.32 -20.88 -1.08
C ASP A 18 -19.72 -20.49 0.35
N LEU A 19 -19.07 -19.49 0.94
CA LEU A 19 -19.45 -18.98 2.26
C LEU A 19 -20.82 -18.28 2.22
N LYS A 20 -21.08 -17.48 1.18
CA LYS A 20 -22.41 -16.86 0.96
C LYS A 20 -23.49 -17.91 0.70
N ARG A 21 -23.18 -19.00 0.00
CA ARG A 21 -24.11 -20.10 -0.28
C ARG A 21 -24.39 -20.94 0.97
N LEU A 22 -23.39 -21.16 1.83
CA LEU A 22 -23.57 -21.85 3.13
C LEU A 22 -24.45 -21.04 4.09
N VAL A 23 -24.25 -19.72 4.13
CA VAL A 23 -25.05 -18.80 4.97
C VAL A 23 -26.49 -18.73 4.48
N MET A 24 -26.72 -18.71 3.17
CA MET A 24 -28.07 -18.74 2.58
C MET A 24 -28.77 -20.10 2.73
N SER A 25 -28.02 -21.22 2.67
CA SER A 25 -28.57 -22.58 2.84
C SER A 25 -29.09 -22.83 4.26
N LYS A 26 -28.33 -22.39 5.29
CA LYS A 26 -28.79 -22.48 6.69
C LYS A 26 -30.04 -21.63 6.96
N PHE A 27 -30.24 -20.54 6.24
CA PHE A 27 -31.44 -19.70 6.37
C PHE A 27 -32.71 -20.37 5.83
N HIS A 28 -32.59 -21.27 4.86
CA HIS A 28 -33.74 -22.03 4.32
C HIS A 28 -34.15 -23.21 5.21
N GLU A 29 -33.22 -23.81 5.95
CA GLU A 29 -33.51 -24.92 6.87
C GLU A 29 -34.32 -24.45 8.10
N VAL A 30 -34.07 -23.22 8.57
CA VAL A 30 -34.83 -22.60 9.68
C VAL A 30 -36.30 -22.34 9.31
N ARG A 31 -36.63 -22.14 8.02
CA ARG A 31 -38.02 -21.97 7.57
C ARG A 31 -38.80 -23.28 7.47
N ALA A 32 -38.14 -24.42 7.26
CA ALA A 32 -38.82 -25.69 7.07
C ALA A 32 -39.33 -26.33 8.38
N VAL A 33 -38.71 -26.01 9.51
CA VAL A 33 -39.09 -26.59 10.83
C VAL A 33 -40.36 -25.96 11.40
N SER A 34 -40.82 -24.82 10.87
CA SER A 34 -41.93 -24.07 11.49
C SER A 34 -43.35 -24.51 11.08
N LEU A 35 -43.53 -25.47 10.16
CA LEU A 35 -44.87 -25.85 9.64
C LEU A 35 -45.41 -27.23 10.08
N LYS A 36 -44.85 -27.86 11.13
CA LYS A 36 -45.24 -29.24 11.47
C LYS A 36 -45.73 -29.53 12.89
N ASN A 37 -46.27 -28.53 13.60
CA ASN A 37 -47.04 -28.81 14.82
C ASN A 37 -48.33 -27.99 14.87
N LYS A 38 -49.42 -28.57 14.32
CA LYS A 38 -50.79 -28.20 14.68
C LYS A 38 -51.14 -28.93 15.99
N GLY A 39 -50.97 -28.23 17.10
CA GLY A 39 -51.47 -28.64 18.42
C GLY A 39 -51.95 -27.39 19.15
N ARG A 40 -53.27 -27.30 19.34
CA ARG A 40 -53.97 -26.19 20.01
C ARG A 40 -53.49 -26.10 21.46
N VAL A 41 -52.68 -25.09 21.78
CA VAL A 41 -52.40 -24.64 23.14
C VAL A 41 -52.81 -23.17 23.24
N THR A 42 -53.54 -22.86 24.29
CA THR A 42 -54.12 -21.55 24.61
C THR A 42 -53.10 -20.43 24.51
N LEU A 43 -53.42 -19.43 23.68
CA LEU A 43 -52.60 -18.26 23.38
C LEU A 43 -52.71 -17.27 24.55
N ASN A 44 -51.89 -17.47 25.59
CA ASN A 44 -51.51 -16.34 26.43
C ASN A 44 -50.55 -15.48 25.60
N GLN A 45 -51.05 -14.31 25.26
CA GLN A 45 -50.42 -13.29 24.42
C GLN A 45 -49.06 -12.88 25.01
N PRO A 46 -47.92 -13.14 24.34
CA PRO A 46 -46.66 -12.52 24.72
C PRO A 46 -46.71 -11.03 24.35
N PRO A 47 -46.06 -10.14 25.13
CA PRO A 47 -46.00 -8.73 24.79
C PRO A 47 -45.36 -8.59 23.41
N ALA A 48 -45.98 -7.76 22.57
CA ALA A 48 -45.48 -7.43 21.24
C ALA A 48 -44.11 -6.75 21.35
N MET A 49 -43.04 -7.54 21.45
CA MET A 49 -41.70 -7.07 21.20
C MET A 49 -41.60 -6.82 19.69
N THR A 50 -41.66 -5.55 19.36
CA THR A 50 -41.83 -5.03 18.01
C THR A 50 -40.69 -5.49 17.10
N ILE A 51 -41.03 -6.19 16.01
CA ILE A 51 -40.15 -6.58 14.89
C ILE A 51 -39.27 -5.41 14.38
N ASN A 52 -39.72 -4.17 14.60
CA ASN A 52 -39.00 -2.94 14.29
C ASN A 52 -37.66 -2.78 15.05
N TRP A 53 -37.53 -3.31 16.28
CA TRP A 53 -36.29 -3.19 17.06
C TRP A 53 -35.16 -4.08 16.53
N CYS A 54 -35.48 -5.30 16.05
CA CYS A 54 -34.48 -6.19 15.49
C CYS A 54 -33.94 -5.68 14.14
N CYS A 55 -34.82 -5.14 13.28
CA CYS A 55 -34.39 -4.55 12.00
C CYS A 55 -33.53 -3.31 12.20
N ASN A 56 -33.88 -2.42 13.14
CA ASN A 56 -33.06 -1.23 13.42
C ASN A 56 -31.68 -1.60 14.00
N LEU A 57 -31.58 -2.64 14.83
CA LEU A 57 -30.30 -3.10 15.38
C LEU A 57 -29.37 -3.68 14.29
N VAL A 58 -29.92 -4.45 13.35
CA VAL A 58 -29.16 -5.02 12.22
C VAL A 58 -28.67 -3.93 11.28
N ILE A 59 -29.51 -2.93 11.00
CA ILE A 59 -29.15 -1.76 10.19
C ILE A 59 -28.04 -0.95 10.87
N LEU A 60 -28.14 -0.72 12.19
CA LEU A 60 -27.10 -0.01 12.95
C LEU A 60 -25.76 -0.74 12.91
N CYS A 61 -25.76 -2.08 13.05
CA CYS A 61 -24.55 -2.90 12.94
C CYS A 61 -23.93 -2.85 11.52
N PHE A 62 -24.75 -2.75 10.47
CA PHE A 62 -24.24 -2.63 9.11
C PHE A 62 -23.55 -1.27 8.88
N PHE A 63 -24.10 -0.18 9.43
CA PHE A 63 -23.49 1.14 9.36
C PHE A 63 -22.19 1.25 10.17
N THR A 64 -22.09 0.59 11.34
CA THR A 64 -20.84 0.60 12.13
C THR A 64 -19.71 -0.20 11.47
N VAL A 65 -20.02 -1.31 10.80
CA VAL A 65 -19.02 -2.11 10.06
C VAL A 65 -18.49 -1.37 8.83
N PHE A 66 -19.35 -0.65 8.10
CA PHE A 66 -18.92 0.17 6.95
C PHE A 66 -18.12 1.41 7.36
N ALA A 67 -18.43 2.03 8.51
CA ALA A 67 -17.67 3.16 9.02
C ALA A 67 -16.26 2.76 9.51
N ALA A 68 -16.06 1.48 9.87
CA ALA A 68 -14.78 0.96 10.35
C ALA A 68 -13.83 0.47 9.24
N SER A 69 -14.28 0.38 7.98
CA SER A 69 -13.41 -0.04 6.87
C SER A 69 -12.60 1.15 6.32
N GLY A 70 -11.72 1.71 7.15
CA GLY A 70 -10.68 2.62 6.70
C GLY A 70 -9.58 1.85 5.98
N VAL A 71 -9.78 1.52 4.70
CA VAL A 71 -8.68 1.03 3.85
C VAL A 71 -7.78 2.23 3.58
N ALA A 72 -6.62 2.29 4.24
CA ALA A 72 -5.61 3.28 3.91
C ALA A 72 -5.23 3.09 2.44
N ALA A 73 -5.31 4.16 1.65
CA ALA A 73 -4.83 4.12 0.27
C ALA A 73 -3.33 3.83 0.29
N ASP A 74 -2.89 2.94 -0.59
CA ASP A 74 -1.47 2.64 -0.72
C ASP A 74 -0.71 3.86 -1.27
N GLY A 75 0.37 4.23 -0.59
CA GLY A 75 1.20 5.37 -0.94
C GLY A 75 2.02 5.08 -2.19
N LYS A 76 1.87 5.88 -3.25
CA LYS A 76 2.62 5.74 -4.49
C LYS A 76 3.82 6.67 -4.49
N VAL A 77 5.03 6.09 -4.45
CA VAL A 77 6.28 6.86 -4.43
C VAL A 77 6.71 7.18 -5.85
N THR A 78 7.00 8.45 -6.11
CA THR A 78 7.43 8.95 -7.42
C THR A 78 8.78 9.65 -7.34
N LEU A 79 9.60 9.48 -8.37
CA LEU A 79 10.80 10.27 -8.57
C LEU A 79 10.39 11.70 -8.94
N GLN A 80 10.96 12.70 -8.27
CA GLN A 80 10.69 14.12 -8.54
C GLN A 80 11.92 14.82 -9.11
N ALA A 81 13.10 14.53 -8.56
CA ALA A 81 14.36 15.03 -9.09
C ALA A 81 15.50 14.07 -8.79
N LEU A 82 16.50 14.02 -9.68
CA LEU A 82 17.72 13.25 -9.49
C LEU A 82 18.91 14.01 -10.10
N THR A 83 20.03 13.98 -9.40
CA THR A 83 21.34 14.41 -9.92
C THR A 83 22.34 13.35 -9.50
N ILE A 84 23.09 12.84 -10.47
CA ILE A 84 24.24 11.95 -10.25
C ILE A 84 25.50 12.79 -10.37
N TYR A 85 26.38 12.76 -9.38
CA TYR A 85 27.62 13.54 -9.35
C TYR A 85 28.82 12.70 -9.78
N ASP A 86 28.84 11.43 -9.37
CA ASP A 86 29.89 10.47 -9.69
C ASP A 86 29.30 9.13 -10.15
N THR A 87 30.08 8.38 -10.92
CA THR A 87 29.72 7.08 -11.48
C THR A 87 30.78 6.07 -11.09
N HIS A 88 30.38 4.87 -10.71
CA HIS A 88 31.28 3.76 -10.40
C HIS A 88 31.85 3.10 -11.68
N GLU A 89 31.33 3.44 -12.86
CA GLU A 89 31.84 3.02 -14.16
C GLU A 89 33.27 3.53 -14.47
N TRP A 90 34.20 2.59 -14.68
CA TRP A 90 35.64 2.86 -14.89
C TRP A 90 35.94 3.67 -16.17
N PHE A 91 35.14 3.51 -17.23
CA PHE A 91 35.44 4.06 -18.56
C PHE A 91 34.68 5.35 -18.91
N GLY A 92 34.03 6.00 -17.94
CA GLY A 92 33.26 7.22 -18.19
C GLY A 92 32.09 6.99 -19.15
N LEU A 93 31.52 5.78 -19.11
CA LEU A 93 30.29 5.47 -19.82
C LEU A 93 29.12 6.25 -19.21
N LYS A 94 28.05 6.36 -19.99
CA LYS A 94 26.80 6.97 -19.53
C LYS A 94 26.29 6.18 -18.32
N PRO A 95 25.85 6.84 -17.24
CA PRO A 95 25.29 6.13 -16.09
C PRO A 95 24.02 5.37 -16.50
N GLU A 96 23.96 4.08 -16.19
CA GLU A 96 22.74 3.28 -16.27
C GLU A 96 22.17 3.09 -14.86
N VAL A 97 21.29 4.02 -14.46
CA VAL A 97 20.78 4.05 -13.09
C VAL A 97 19.45 3.32 -12.97
N TYR A 98 19.25 2.59 -11.88
CA TYR A 98 17.94 2.04 -11.52
C TYR A 98 17.61 2.21 -10.04
N PHE A 99 16.32 2.23 -9.75
CA PHE A 99 15.78 2.20 -8.39
C PHE A 99 15.20 0.83 -8.11
N GLN A 100 15.42 0.31 -6.90
CA GLN A 100 14.84 -0.97 -6.51
C GLN A 100 14.50 -1.01 -5.01
N CYS A 101 13.34 -1.57 -4.69
CA CYS A 101 12.98 -1.97 -3.33
C CYS A 101 13.09 -3.48 -3.16
N THR A 102 13.27 -3.91 -1.91
CA THR A 102 13.32 -5.34 -1.54
C THR A 102 12.04 -6.03 -1.99
N ASP A 103 12.20 -7.21 -2.61
CA ASP A 103 11.11 -8.02 -3.18
C ASP A 103 10.33 -7.39 -4.34
N GLU A 104 10.87 -6.34 -4.97
CA GLU A 104 10.31 -5.69 -6.16
C GLU A 104 11.26 -5.76 -7.36
N ASN A 105 10.67 -5.62 -8.55
CA ASN A 105 11.43 -5.52 -9.79
C ASN A 105 12.22 -4.21 -9.83
N LYS A 106 13.39 -4.23 -10.48
CA LYS A 106 14.16 -3.02 -10.76
C LYS A 106 13.38 -2.07 -11.69
N VAL A 107 13.43 -0.78 -11.36
CA VAL A 107 12.84 0.31 -12.15
C VAL A 107 14.00 1.09 -12.78
N LYS A 108 14.25 0.85 -14.07
CA LYS A 108 15.30 1.58 -14.81
C LYS A 108 14.90 3.05 -14.98
N LEU A 109 15.90 3.93 -14.93
CA LEU A 109 15.74 5.39 -15.09
C LEU A 109 16.37 5.83 -16.43
N PRO A 110 15.74 5.54 -17.59
CA PRO A 110 16.37 5.70 -18.90
C PRO A 110 16.70 7.15 -19.29
N ASP A 111 16.06 8.11 -18.62
CA ASP A 111 16.20 9.54 -18.87
C ASP A 111 17.39 10.18 -18.16
N VAL A 112 18.00 9.46 -17.21
CA VAL A 112 19.24 9.88 -16.54
C VAL A 112 20.40 9.47 -17.43
N LYS A 113 21.12 10.45 -18.00
CA LYS A 113 22.12 10.16 -19.06
C LYS A 113 23.48 10.80 -18.87
N ALA A 114 23.61 11.73 -17.93
CA ALA A 114 24.84 12.44 -17.69
C ALA A 114 24.97 12.76 -16.20
N LYS A 115 26.22 12.82 -15.75
CA LYS A 115 26.57 13.35 -14.45
C LYS A 115 26.45 14.88 -14.42
N ASN A 116 26.28 15.42 -13.22
CA ASN A 116 26.17 16.84 -12.92
C ASN A 116 24.99 17.55 -13.63
N GLU A 117 24.05 16.77 -14.17
CA GLU A 117 22.80 17.28 -14.72
C GLU A 117 21.66 17.01 -13.74
N ARG A 118 20.78 18.01 -13.56
CA ARG A 118 19.59 17.87 -12.73
C ARG A 118 18.41 17.45 -13.59
N TYR A 119 17.96 16.22 -13.40
CA TYR A 119 16.73 15.71 -13.99
C TYR A 119 15.54 16.01 -13.08
N THR A 120 14.42 16.40 -13.67
CA THR A 120 13.14 16.64 -12.98
C THR A 120 12.04 15.85 -13.66
N PHE A 121 11.14 15.29 -12.86
CA PHE A 121 10.11 14.35 -13.31
C PHE A 121 8.74 14.78 -12.81
N GLU A 122 7.70 14.49 -13.58
CA GLU A 122 6.32 14.90 -13.28
C GLU A 122 5.48 13.76 -12.67
N GLY A 123 6.02 12.53 -12.63
CA GLY A 123 5.27 11.36 -12.17
C GLY A 123 4.40 10.72 -13.25
N GLN A 124 4.49 11.22 -14.49
CA GLN A 124 3.75 10.72 -15.66
C GLN A 124 4.58 9.75 -16.51
N GLU A 125 5.88 9.62 -16.22
CA GLU A 125 6.79 8.76 -16.97
C GLU A 125 6.39 7.30 -16.83
N SER A 126 6.56 6.52 -17.90
CA SER A 126 6.05 5.14 -17.96
C SER A 126 6.67 4.19 -16.93
N PHE A 127 7.82 4.55 -16.35
CA PHE A 127 8.49 3.77 -15.31
C PHE A 127 8.00 4.14 -13.88
N GLN A 128 7.15 5.16 -13.74
CA GLN A 128 6.58 5.56 -12.45
C GLN A 128 5.27 4.81 -12.16
N PRO A 129 4.92 4.58 -10.88
CA PRO A 129 5.66 4.93 -9.66
C PRO A 129 6.87 4.01 -9.44
N LEU A 130 7.85 4.49 -8.66
CA LEU A 130 9.04 3.71 -8.30
C LEU A 130 8.72 2.54 -7.37
N THR A 131 7.79 2.72 -6.44
CA THR A 131 7.32 1.69 -5.51
C THR A 131 5.98 2.09 -4.89
N THR A 132 5.37 1.17 -4.14
CA THR A 132 4.14 1.40 -3.38
C THR A 132 4.36 1.08 -1.90
N LEU A 133 4.04 2.01 -1.01
CA LEU A 133 4.10 1.83 0.45
C LEU A 133 2.71 1.52 1.00
N VAL A 134 2.60 0.43 1.77
CA VAL A 134 1.31 -0.06 2.28
C VAL A 134 1.18 0.25 3.78
N GLY A 135 0.16 1.01 4.14
CA GLY A 135 -0.10 1.40 5.53
C GLY A 135 1.07 2.18 6.15
N GLY A 136 1.60 1.69 7.27
CA GLY A 136 2.75 2.28 7.96
C GLY A 136 4.07 1.53 7.77
N LYS A 137 4.13 0.54 6.87
CA LYS A 137 5.32 -0.29 6.68
C LYS A 137 6.35 0.42 5.82
N CYS A 138 7.59 0.42 6.28
CA CYS A 138 8.73 0.87 5.49
C CYS A 138 9.19 -0.22 4.51
N LYS A 139 9.86 0.20 3.44
CA LYS A 139 10.54 -0.70 2.51
C LYS A 139 12.01 -0.35 2.46
N ARG A 140 12.88 -1.36 2.42
CA ARG A 140 14.30 -1.15 2.17
C ARG A 140 14.52 -1.01 0.66
N CYS A 141 14.93 0.17 0.23
CA CYS A 141 15.08 0.54 -1.17
C CYS A 141 16.49 1.11 -1.41
N GLY A 142 16.88 1.24 -2.68
CA GLY A 142 18.17 1.76 -3.06
C GLY A 142 18.19 2.35 -4.47
N LEU A 143 19.24 3.12 -4.70
CA LEU A 143 19.66 3.60 -6.01
C LEU A 143 20.93 2.84 -6.39
N TYR A 144 20.99 2.37 -7.62
CA TYR A 144 22.01 1.45 -8.10
C TYR A 144 22.51 1.90 -9.47
N GLU A 145 23.77 1.59 -9.74
CA GLU A 145 24.36 1.68 -11.07
C GLU A 145 24.43 0.27 -11.67
N GLU A 146 23.87 0.10 -12.86
CA GLU A 146 24.02 -1.12 -13.64
C GLU A 146 25.38 -1.06 -14.32
N ASP A 147 26.28 -1.93 -13.87
CA ASP A 147 27.68 -1.89 -14.24
C ASP A 147 27.94 -2.88 -15.37
N SER A 148 28.73 -2.46 -16.38
CA SER A 148 28.98 -3.28 -17.57
C SER A 148 29.89 -4.49 -17.30
N TRP A 149 30.66 -4.47 -16.21
CA TRP A 149 31.75 -5.42 -15.96
C TRP A 149 31.74 -6.07 -14.57
N ASN A 150 31.22 -5.39 -13.54
CA ASN A 150 31.14 -5.88 -12.17
C ASN A 150 29.69 -6.06 -11.69
N PRO A 151 29.44 -6.80 -10.60
CA PRO A 151 28.09 -6.87 -10.02
C PRO A 151 27.63 -5.47 -9.58
N ASP A 152 26.44 -5.05 -10.06
CA ASP A 152 25.80 -3.74 -9.84
C ASP A 152 26.26 -3.00 -8.57
N ASP A 153 26.91 -1.85 -8.77
CA ASP A 153 27.36 -1.02 -7.67
C ASP A 153 26.20 -0.26 -7.02
N VAL A 154 26.27 -0.14 -5.69
CA VAL A 154 25.22 0.46 -4.89
C VAL A 154 25.60 1.89 -4.55
N TYR A 155 24.93 2.87 -5.16
CA TYR A 155 25.00 4.25 -4.67
C TYR A 155 24.54 4.29 -3.22
N ASP A 156 23.31 3.85 -2.92
CA ASP A 156 22.87 3.80 -1.52
C ASP A 156 21.69 2.85 -1.33
N LYS A 157 21.54 2.35 -0.11
CA LYS A 157 20.41 1.53 0.32
C LYS A 157 19.92 1.98 1.70
N TRP A 158 18.65 2.36 1.79
CA TRP A 158 18.05 2.92 2.99
C TRP A 158 16.65 2.36 3.24
N GLU A 159 16.10 2.64 4.43
CA GLU A 159 14.68 2.39 4.70
C GLU A 159 13.85 3.61 4.31
N LEU A 160 12.89 3.40 3.41
CA LEU A 160 11.93 4.38 2.95
C LEU A 160 10.57 4.12 3.60
N CYS A 161 10.10 5.09 4.38
CA CYS A 161 8.88 5.00 5.17
C CYS A 161 7.83 6.04 4.73
N PRO A 162 6.52 5.75 4.88
CA PRO A 162 5.47 6.74 4.64
C PRO A 162 5.65 8.02 5.46
N SER A 163 6.17 7.91 6.69
CA SER A 163 6.42 9.03 7.59
C SER A 163 7.46 10.02 7.06
N ASP A 164 8.38 9.57 6.20
CA ASP A 164 9.48 10.39 5.71
C ASP A 164 8.97 11.54 4.83
N PHE A 165 7.88 11.29 4.11
CA PHE A 165 7.18 12.30 3.31
C PHE A 165 6.39 13.29 4.17
N THR A 166 6.07 12.96 5.43
CA THR A 166 5.35 13.86 6.34
C THR A 166 6.28 14.74 7.18
N ALA A 167 7.57 14.40 7.23
CA ALA A 167 8.59 15.16 7.95
C ALA A 167 9.21 16.28 7.09
N GLY A 168 9.15 16.15 5.76
CA GLY A 168 9.66 17.15 4.83
C GLY A 168 8.85 18.45 4.85
N PRO A 169 9.49 19.62 4.60
CA PRO A 169 8.84 20.94 4.67
C PRO A 169 7.70 21.12 3.65
N ASP A 170 7.67 20.31 2.61
CA ASP A 170 6.76 20.42 1.46
C ASP A 170 6.14 19.07 1.06
N GLY A 171 6.19 18.08 1.94
CA GLY A 171 5.67 16.74 1.65
C GLY A 171 6.61 15.86 0.82
N ARG A 172 7.85 16.31 0.56
CA ARG A 172 8.86 15.56 -0.20
C ARG A 172 9.90 14.94 0.71
N TYR A 173 10.48 13.84 0.23
CA TYR A 173 11.61 13.18 0.87
C TYR A 173 12.89 13.50 0.08
N TYR A 174 13.94 13.86 0.81
CA TYR A 174 15.24 14.21 0.25
C TYR A 174 16.28 13.20 0.72
N ARG A 175 16.99 12.59 -0.24
CA ARG A 175 18.12 11.71 0.03
C ARG A 175 19.33 12.26 -0.67
N PHE A 176 20.38 12.49 0.11
CA PHE A 176 21.66 12.97 -0.39
C PHE A 176 22.74 12.01 0.08
N LYS A 177 23.63 11.63 -0.83
CA LYS A 177 24.88 10.96 -0.51
C LYS A 177 26.01 11.80 -1.11
N GLU A 178 26.94 12.18 -0.25
CA GLU A 178 28.05 13.07 -0.58
C GLU A 178 28.81 12.54 -1.79
N ASP A 179 29.13 13.45 -2.72
CA ASP A 179 29.82 13.22 -3.98
C ASP A 179 29.22 12.18 -4.95
N GLU A 180 28.10 11.53 -4.60
CA GLU A 180 27.48 10.51 -5.45
C GLU A 180 26.16 10.96 -6.06
N PHE A 181 25.17 11.36 -5.25
CA PHE A 181 23.87 11.78 -5.79
C PHE A 181 23.05 12.66 -4.86
N ASN A 182 22.08 13.35 -5.48
CA ASN A 182 20.98 14.04 -4.80
C ASN A 182 19.64 13.61 -5.42
N LEU A 183 18.77 13.05 -4.59
CA LEU A 183 17.49 12.45 -4.96
C LEU A 183 16.36 13.14 -4.20
N THR A 184 15.31 13.52 -4.91
CA THR A 184 14.04 13.96 -4.33
C THR A 184 12.92 13.00 -4.73
N LEU A 185 12.19 12.50 -3.74
CA LEU A 185 11.02 11.65 -3.90
C LEU A 185 9.75 12.38 -3.46
N GLY A 186 8.67 12.14 -4.17
CA GLY A 186 7.31 12.46 -3.74
C GLY A 186 6.56 11.19 -3.33
N CYS A 187 5.50 11.34 -2.55
CA CYS A 187 4.55 10.24 -2.35
C CYS A 187 3.10 10.72 -2.41
N TYR A 188 2.37 10.21 -3.39
CA TYR A 188 0.92 10.38 -3.45
C TYR A 188 0.26 9.41 -2.48
N PHE A 189 -0.72 9.88 -1.71
CA PHE A 189 -1.48 9.07 -0.75
C PHE A 189 -0.68 8.54 0.47
N CYS A 190 0.58 8.95 0.69
CA CYS A 190 1.29 8.69 1.96
C CYS A 190 0.77 9.55 3.15
N SER A 191 -0.46 10.05 3.10
CA SER A 191 -1.02 10.89 4.16
C SER A 191 -1.00 10.16 5.51
N LYS A 192 -0.74 10.91 6.60
CA LYS A 192 -0.64 10.39 7.97
C LYS A 192 -1.76 9.40 8.26
N SER A 193 -1.42 8.12 8.39
CA SER A 193 -2.29 7.25 9.17
C SER A 193 -2.31 7.84 10.57
N ASN A 194 -3.51 8.13 11.10
CA ASN A 194 -3.69 8.57 12.49
C ASN A 194 -3.39 7.39 13.42
N GLY A 195 -2.14 6.95 13.46
CA GLY A 195 -1.61 6.11 14.53
C GLY A 195 -1.51 6.91 15.83
N PRO A 196 -1.55 6.27 17.01
CA PRO A 196 -1.52 6.98 18.28
C PRO A 196 -0.24 7.81 18.37
N GLN A 197 -0.39 9.14 18.40
CA GLN A 197 0.72 10.06 18.68
C GLN A 197 1.26 9.74 20.07
N LYS A 198 2.39 9.04 20.15
CA LYS A 198 3.24 9.12 21.33
C LYS A 198 3.92 10.49 21.27
N ASN A 199 3.52 11.38 22.18
CA ASN A 199 4.09 12.70 22.34
C ASN A 199 5.63 12.60 22.42
N LEU A 200 6.33 13.08 21.40
CA LEU A 200 7.79 13.24 21.43
C LEU A 200 8.09 14.65 21.95
N PRO A 201 8.92 14.81 23.00
CA PRO A 201 9.20 16.12 23.56
C PRO A 201 9.99 16.97 22.57
N LYS A 202 9.49 18.19 22.32
CA LYS A 202 10.22 19.25 21.60
C LYS A 202 11.48 19.58 22.38
N LYS A 203 12.66 19.23 21.85
CA LYS A 203 13.92 19.79 22.34
C LYS A 203 14.18 21.09 21.57
N LEU A 204 14.25 22.19 22.31
CA LEU A 204 14.61 23.51 21.79
C LEU A 204 16.11 23.51 21.43
N PRO A 205 16.54 24.14 20.32
CA PRO A 205 17.96 24.31 20.03
C PRO A 205 18.57 25.35 20.99
N HIS A 206 19.76 25.01 21.50
CA HIS A 206 20.72 25.95 22.10
C HIS A 206 21.69 26.41 21.00
#